data_AF-A0A7V7YDR8-F1
#
_entry.id   AF-A0A7V7YDR8-F1
#
_cell.length_a   1.000
_cell.length_b   1.000
_cell.length_c   1.000
_cell.angle_alpha   90.00
_cell.angle_beta   90.00
_cell.angle_gamma   90.00
#
_symmetry.space_group_name_H-M   'P 1'
#
loop_
_entity.id
_entity.type
_entity.pdbx_description
1 polymer ?
#
loop_
_entity_poly.entity_id
_entity_poly.type
_entity_poly.pdbx_seq_one_letter_code
_entity_poly.pdbx_strand_id
1 'polypeptide(L)'
;MLVIGVAGTELTAQEREWLQHDAVAGVILFKRNFASREQVAELSAAIRAAAPRPQLICVDQEGGRVQRFRDGYSALPPLQGFDALYATDPEAALALAEQHAWLMASEVRASGVNLSFAPVVDLGRGNLAIGDRAFSADPQVVAAFTAAYVRGMHSVGMAATLKHFPGHGTVLEDTHFHDASDPRSLDELRALDLIPFAAGITAGADAVMMAHVVYPQVAPEPAGYSPRWIQQILREEMGFRGVVFSDDIGMAASFSAGGVKARVDAHLDAGCDVVLVCHPELVEESLRAVEGRTLNTAALLGLIGRGALGWDGLLADSRHGTTQSRLLDTLGRTV
;
A
#
# COMPACT_ATOMS: atom_id res chain seq x y z
N MET A 1 -8.52 -13.77 1.40
CA MET A 1 -9.16 -13.31 0.15
C MET A 1 -8.09 -12.98 -0.86
N LEU A 2 -8.43 -12.73 -2.12
CA LEU A 2 -7.46 -12.31 -3.14
C LEU A 2 -7.77 -10.90 -3.66
N VAL A 3 -6.70 -10.12 -3.85
CA VAL A 3 -6.70 -8.96 -4.74
C VAL A 3 -5.79 -9.30 -5.92
N ILE A 4 -6.35 -9.23 -7.13
CA ILE A 4 -5.70 -9.77 -8.33
C ILE A 4 -5.22 -8.66 -9.26
N GLY A 5 -4.20 -8.93 -10.08
CA GLY A 5 -3.83 -8.07 -11.20
C GLY A 5 -4.60 -8.39 -12.47
N VAL A 6 -4.72 -7.40 -13.35
CA VAL A 6 -5.23 -7.56 -14.74
C VAL A 6 -4.14 -7.22 -15.75
N ALA A 7 -4.26 -7.74 -16.97
CA ALA A 7 -3.20 -7.76 -17.97
C ALA A 7 -3.00 -6.42 -18.68
N GLY A 8 -4.07 -5.69 -18.98
CA GLY A 8 -4.02 -4.49 -19.80
C GLY A 8 -4.97 -3.37 -19.37
N THR A 9 -5.27 -2.49 -20.32
CA THR A 9 -6.13 -1.31 -20.13
C THR A 9 -7.63 -1.61 -20.20
N GLU A 10 -7.99 -2.83 -20.57
CA GLU A 10 -9.37 -3.31 -20.66
C GLU A 10 -9.46 -4.74 -20.11
N LEU A 11 -10.64 -5.12 -19.62
CA LEU A 11 -10.89 -6.47 -19.14
C LEU A 11 -11.12 -7.45 -20.30
N THR A 12 -10.34 -8.52 -20.31
CA THR A 12 -10.57 -9.71 -21.13
C THR A 12 -11.79 -10.50 -20.64
N ALA A 13 -12.28 -11.44 -21.46
CA ALA A 13 -13.35 -12.35 -21.06
C ALA A 13 -12.96 -13.19 -19.82
N GLN A 14 -11.71 -13.65 -19.76
CA GLN A 14 -11.20 -14.46 -18.66
C GLN A 14 -11.15 -13.68 -17.34
N GLU A 15 -10.71 -12.42 -17.37
CA GLU A 15 -10.66 -11.58 -16.17
C GLU A 15 -12.07 -11.24 -15.66
N ARG A 16 -13.04 -11.07 -16.57
CA ARG A 16 -14.46 -10.92 -16.18
C ARG A 16 -14.98 -12.16 -15.48
N GLU A 17 -14.56 -13.35 -15.91
CA GLU A 17 -14.89 -14.60 -15.21
C GLU A 17 -14.22 -14.68 -13.84
N TRP A 18 -12.93 -14.32 -13.72
CA TRP A 18 -12.24 -14.29 -12.42
C TRP A 18 -12.93 -13.36 -11.42
N LEU A 19 -13.40 -12.20 -11.87
CA LEU A 19 -14.12 -11.23 -11.03
C LEU A 19 -15.48 -11.73 -10.50
N GLN A 20 -16.03 -12.80 -11.08
CA GLN A 20 -17.23 -13.46 -10.56
C GLN A 20 -16.92 -14.40 -9.39
N HIS A 21 -15.66 -14.80 -9.20
CA HIS A 21 -15.26 -15.75 -8.18
C HIS A 21 -15.34 -15.13 -6.77
N ASP A 22 -15.94 -15.86 -5.82
CA ASP A 22 -16.23 -15.37 -4.46
C ASP A 22 -14.99 -14.95 -3.65
N ALA A 23 -13.82 -15.50 -4.01
CA ALA A 23 -12.55 -15.14 -3.37
C ALA A 23 -11.95 -13.81 -3.84
N VAL A 24 -12.37 -13.30 -4.99
CA VAL A 24 -11.82 -12.06 -5.57
C VAL A 24 -12.54 -10.87 -4.95
N ALA A 25 -11.79 -10.14 -4.13
CA ALA A 25 -12.30 -9.01 -3.35
C ALA A 25 -11.78 -7.66 -3.87
N GLY A 26 -10.83 -7.67 -4.80
CA GLY A 26 -10.37 -6.47 -5.46
C GLY A 26 -9.40 -6.70 -6.60
N VAL A 27 -9.01 -5.59 -7.22
CA VAL A 27 -8.05 -5.54 -8.33
C VAL A 27 -6.98 -4.50 -8.03
N ILE A 28 -5.71 -4.85 -8.22
CA ILE A 28 -4.59 -3.90 -8.17
C ILE A 28 -4.16 -3.51 -9.59
N LEU A 29 -4.06 -2.20 -9.82
CA LEU A 29 -3.65 -1.61 -11.10
C LEU A 29 -2.17 -1.23 -11.08
N PHE A 30 -1.52 -1.44 -12.21
CA PHE A 30 -0.12 -1.11 -12.47
C PHE A 30 0.02 -0.16 -13.66
N LYS A 31 1.27 0.23 -13.97
CA LYS A 31 1.59 1.03 -15.16
C LYS A 31 1.05 0.43 -16.47
N ARG A 32 1.03 -0.91 -16.58
CA ARG A 32 0.50 -1.62 -17.76
C ARG A 32 -1.02 -1.44 -17.97
N ASN A 33 -1.74 -0.99 -16.93
CA ASN A 33 -3.19 -0.80 -16.97
C ASN A 33 -3.59 0.67 -17.21
N PHE A 34 -2.60 1.53 -17.48
CA PHE A 34 -2.76 2.98 -17.58
C PHE A 34 -2.47 3.50 -19.00
N ALA A 35 -3.46 4.15 -19.60
CA ALA A 35 -3.32 4.93 -20.82
C ALA A 35 -3.72 6.41 -20.64
N SER A 36 -4.79 6.68 -19.87
CA SER A 36 -5.22 8.05 -19.51
C SER A 36 -6.11 8.03 -18.26
N ARG A 37 -6.48 9.20 -17.73
CA ARG A 37 -7.44 9.32 -16.61
C ARG A 37 -8.78 8.68 -16.96
N GLU A 38 -9.28 8.98 -18.15
CA GLU A 38 -10.58 8.54 -18.67
C GLU A 38 -10.58 7.02 -18.82
N GLN A 39 -9.52 6.44 -19.40
CA GLN A 39 -9.39 5.00 -19.54
C GLN A 39 -9.33 4.29 -18.17
N VAL A 40 -8.67 4.84 -17.16
CA VAL A 40 -8.68 4.25 -15.80
C VAL A 40 -10.08 4.29 -15.19
N ALA A 41 -10.84 5.36 -15.41
CA ALA A 41 -12.22 5.46 -14.95
C ALA A 41 -13.11 4.40 -15.64
N GLU A 42 -12.93 4.19 -16.94
CA GLU A 42 -13.62 3.15 -17.72
C GLU A 42 -13.25 1.74 -17.24
N LEU A 43 -11.96 1.45 -17.05
CA LEU A 43 -11.50 0.18 -16.51
C LEU A 43 -12.05 -0.07 -15.10
N SER A 44 -12.05 0.96 -14.24
CA SER A 44 -12.60 0.88 -12.90
C SER A 44 -14.12 0.59 -12.92
N ALA A 45 -14.87 1.24 -13.81
CA ALA A 45 -16.28 0.95 -14.01
C ALA A 45 -16.52 -0.47 -14.54
N ALA A 46 -15.70 -0.93 -15.48
CA ALA A 46 -15.77 -2.28 -16.04
C ALA A 46 -15.51 -3.36 -14.97
N ILE A 47 -14.54 -3.15 -14.08
CA ILE A 47 -14.25 -4.04 -12.94
C ILE A 47 -15.46 -4.14 -12.02
N ARG A 48 -16.08 -2.99 -11.67
CA ARG A 48 -17.27 -2.97 -10.81
C ARG A 48 -18.47 -3.66 -11.46
N ALA A 49 -18.68 -3.46 -12.76
CA ALA A 49 -19.77 -4.07 -13.50
C ALA A 49 -19.59 -5.59 -13.70
N ALA A 50 -18.34 -6.04 -13.77
CA ALA A 50 -17.99 -7.45 -13.98
C ALA A 50 -17.93 -8.27 -12.68
N ALA A 51 -18.24 -7.69 -11.52
CA ALA A 51 -18.21 -8.40 -10.24
C ALA A 51 -19.58 -8.38 -9.56
N PRO A 52 -20.03 -9.49 -8.92
CA PRO A 52 -21.32 -9.57 -8.24
C PRO A 52 -21.34 -8.82 -6.89
N ARG A 53 -20.19 -8.30 -6.45
CA ARG A 53 -19.98 -7.66 -5.14
C ARG A 53 -19.05 -6.46 -5.29
N PRO A 54 -19.09 -5.49 -4.34
CA PRO A 54 -18.18 -4.36 -4.36
C PRO A 54 -16.71 -4.81 -4.43
N GLN A 55 -15.96 -4.29 -5.39
CA GLN A 55 -14.54 -4.56 -5.57
C GLN A 55 -13.71 -3.39 -5.04
N LEU A 56 -12.67 -3.71 -4.28
CA LEU A 56 -11.61 -2.79 -3.91
C LEU A 56 -10.67 -2.61 -5.10
N ILE A 57 -10.56 -1.39 -5.63
CA ILE A 57 -9.62 -1.10 -6.73
C ILE A 57 -8.41 -0.36 -6.14
N CYS A 58 -7.22 -0.91 -6.32
CA CYS A 58 -5.99 -0.45 -5.68
C CYS A 58 -4.96 0.01 -6.72
N VAL A 59 -3.99 0.82 -6.28
CA VAL A 59 -2.78 1.19 -7.04
C VAL A 59 -1.63 1.49 -6.09
N ASP A 60 -0.38 1.46 -6.57
CA ASP A 60 0.76 2.06 -5.87
C ASP A 60 1.02 3.48 -6.38
N GLN A 61 0.47 4.47 -5.70
CA GLN A 61 0.68 5.88 -5.99
C GLN A 61 1.27 6.56 -4.76
N GLU A 62 2.58 6.42 -4.55
CA GLU A 62 3.32 6.98 -3.41
C GLU A 62 3.97 8.32 -3.76
N GLY A 63 4.40 8.48 -5.01
CA GLY A 63 5.22 9.59 -5.49
C GLY A 63 6.63 9.16 -5.87
N GLY A 64 7.39 10.07 -6.48
CA GLY A 64 8.74 9.81 -6.97
C GLY A 64 8.77 8.65 -7.96
N ARG A 65 9.54 7.60 -7.62
CA ARG A 65 9.70 6.40 -8.46
C ARG A 65 8.46 5.50 -8.46
N VAL A 66 7.68 5.51 -7.38
CA VAL A 66 6.49 4.67 -7.20
C VAL A 66 5.24 5.50 -7.46
N GLN A 67 5.02 5.75 -8.74
CA GLN A 67 3.85 6.45 -9.24
C GLN A 67 3.45 5.80 -10.57
N ARG A 68 2.35 5.03 -10.58
CA ARG A 68 1.89 4.29 -11.77
C ARG A 68 1.21 5.22 -12.76
N PHE A 69 0.36 6.13 -12.27
CA PHE A 69 -0.37 7.07 -13.11
C PHE A 69 0.39 8.41 -13.15
N ARG A 70 0.82 8.82 -14.35
CA ARG A 70 1.68 10.01 -14.55
C ARG A 70 1.06 11.04 -15.47
N ASP A 71 0.71 10.65 -16.69
CA ASP A 71 0.17 11.59 -17.66
C ASP A 71 -1.23 12.05 -17.22
N GLY A 72 -1.42 13.35 -17.04
CA GLY A 72 -2.61 13.85 -16.37
C GLY A 72 -2.62 13.50 -14.87
N TYR A 73 -1.52 13.30 -14.19
CA TYR A 73 -1.52 13.30 -12.73
C TYR A 73 -0.50 14.31 -12.26
N SER A 74 -0.65 14.79 -11.04
CA SER A 74 0.39 15.60 -10.43
C SER A 74 1.66 14.77 -10.35
N ALA A 75 2.79 15.38 -10.72
CA ALA A 75 4.11 14.78 -10.50
C ALA A 75 4.40 14.84 -9.00
N LEU A 76 4.00 13.79 -8.27
CA LEU A 76 4.16 13.73 -6.82
C LEU A 76 5.65 13.56 -6.52
N PRO A 77 6.26 14.45 -5.71
CA PRO A 77 7.66 14.28 -5.31
C PRO A 77 7.82 13.03 -4.43
N PRO A 78 9.02 12.44 -4.36
CA PRO A 78 9.33 11.41 -3.37
C PRO A 78 9.13 11.93 -1.93
N LEU A 79 9.06 11.02 -0.96
CA LEU A 79 8.93 11.40 0.46
C LEU A 79 10.26 11.86 1.06
N GLN A 80 11.38 11.55 0.42
CA GLN A 80 12.68 12.12 0.76
C GLN A 80 12.68 13.66 0.69
N GLY A 81 13.36 14.29 1.65
CA GLY A 81 13.51 15.74 1.73
C GLY A 81 12.48 16.43 2.63
N PHE A 82 11.40 15.74 3.00
CA PHE A 82 10.46 16.23 4.02
C PHE A 82 11.11 16.39 5.39
N ASP A 83 12.09 15.55 5.74
CA ASP A 83 12.85 15.64 6.98
C ASP A 83 13.71 16.91 7.07
N ALA A 84 14.31 17.34 5.96
CA ALA A 84 15.03 18.60 5.89
C ALA A 84 14.11 19.79 6.14
N LEU A 85 12.89 19.76 5.61
CA LEU A 85 11.86 20.77 5.92
C LEU A 85 11.47 20.71 7.39
N TYR A 86 11.25 19.50 7.92
CA TYR A 86 10.87 19.27 9.31
C TYR A 86 11.90 19.84 10.29
N ALA A 87 13.20 19.71 9.98
CA ALA A 87 14.27 20.27 10.80
C ALA A 87 14.23 21.81 10.91
N THR A 88 13.63 22.49 9.93
CA THR A 88 13.51 23.95 9.89
C THR A 88 12.17 24.46 10.41
N ASP A 89 11.06 23.81 10.02
CA ASP A 89 9.70 24.16 10.38
C ASP A 89 8.83 22.88 10.41
N PRO A 90 8.76 22.21 11.57
CA PRO A 90 7.99 20.98 11.73
C PRO A 90 6.52 21.11 11.34
N GLU A 91 5.88 22.23 11.71
CA GLU A 91 4.45 22.44 11.47
C GLU A 91 4.16 22.58 9.97
N ALA A 92 4.95 23.42 9.28
CA ALA A 92 4.81 23.59 7.83
C ALA A 92 5.13 22.30 7.06
N ALA A 93 6.13 21.53 7.50
CA ALA A 93 6.48 20.26 6.87
C ALA A 93 5.36 19.22 7.02
N LEU A 94 4.78 19.07 8.21
CA LEU A 94 3.65 18.17 8.44
C LEU A 94 2.41 18.58 7.65
N ALA A 95 2.10 19.88 7.59
CA ALA A 95 1.01 20.39 6.76
C ALA A 95 1.25 20.12 5.27
N LEU A 96 2.49 20.21 4.78
CA LEU A 96 2.84 19.90 3.41
C LEU A 96 2.71 18.38 3.11
N ALA A 97 3.03 17.52 4.08
CA ALA A 97 2.85 16.07 3.94
C ALA A 97 1.37 15.68 3.90
N GLU A 98 0.54 16.32 4.73
CA GLU A 98 -0.92 16.16 4.67
C GLU A 98 -1.49 16.61 3.31
N GLN A 99 -0.94 17.71 2.74
CA GLN A 99 -1.28 18.19 1.40
C GLN A 99 -0.82 17.24 0.28
N HIS A 100 0.36 16.64 0.40
CA HIS A 100 0.84 15.60 -0.51
C HIS A 100 -0.12 14.40 -0.55
N ALA A 101 -0.45 13.88 0.63
CA ALA A 101 -1.41 12.79 0.80
C ALA A 101 -2.79 13.13 0.25
N TRP A 102 -3.30 14.33 0.54
CA TRP A 102 -4.58 14.83 0.02
C TRP A 102 -4.59 14.87 -1.50
N LEU A 103 -3.56 15.41 -2.13
CA LEU A 103 -3.47 15.53 -3.59
C LEU A 103 -3.44 14.15 -4.24
N MET A 104 -2.57 13.27 -3.76
CA MET A 104 -2.46 11.89 -4.23
C MET A 104 -3.80 11.16 -4.12
N ALA A 105 -4.41 11.18 -2.92
CA ALA A 105 -5.65 10.47 -2.67
C ALA A 105 -6.82 11.03 -3.49
N SER A 106 -6.87 12.35 -3.68
CA SER A 106 -7.90 13.01 -4.48
C SER A 106 -7.84 12.58 -5.95
N GLU A 107 -6.65 12.62 -6.56
CA GLU A 107 -6.48 12.27 -7.97
C GLU A 107 -6.76 10.78 -8.23
N VAL A 108 -6.30 9.90 -7.35
CA VAL A 108 -6.58 8.46 -7.44
C VAL A 108 -8.09 8.18 -7.33
N ARG A 109 -8.78 8.81 -6.37
CA ARG A 109 -10.24 8.65 -6.21
C ARG A 109 -11.03 9.25 -7.36
N ALA A 110 -10.56 10.37 -7.93
CA ALA A 110 -11.19 11.01 -9.08
C ALA A 110 -11.25 10.09 -10.32
N SER A 111 -10.35 9.11 -10.40
CA SER A 111 -10.31 8.09 -11.46
C SER A 111 -11.07 6.81 -11.13
N GLY A 112 -11.83 6.77 -10.03
CA GLY A 112 -12.61 5.61 -9.63
C GLY A 112 -11.84 4.51 -8.89
N VAL A 113 -10.57 4.74 -8.56
CA VAL A 113 -9.72 3.85 -7.75
C VAL A 113 -9.92 4.16 -6.27
N ASN A 114 -9.98 3.12 -5.42
CA ASN A 114 -10.36 3.26 -4.01
C ASN A 114 -9.19 3.53 -3.08
N LEU A 115 -8.05 2.90 -3.34
CA LEU A 115 -6.94 2.83 -2.41
C LEU A 115 -5.61 3.00 -3.14
N SER A 116 -4.75 3.88 -2.63
CA SER A 116 -3.32 3.78 -2.87
C SER A 116 -2.68 3.03 -1.70
N PHE A 117 -1.78 2.09 -1.95
CA PHE A 117 -0.99 1.45 -0.89
C PHE A 117 0.06 2.43 -0.37
N ALA A 118 -0.35 3.34 0.51
CA ALA A 118 0.46 4.40 1.10
C ALA A 118 -0.08 4.74 2.51
N PRO A 119 0.74 5.33 3.41
CA PRO A 119 2.15 5.70 3.22
C PRO A 119 3.16 4.55 3.42
N VAL A 120 4.34 4.71 2.83
CA VAL A 120 5.56 4.02 3.30
C VAL A 120 5.97 4.64 4.62
N VAL A 121 6.15 3.80 5.64
CA VAL A 121 6.54 4.21 7.00
C VAL A 121 7.86 3.56 7.45
N ASP A 122 8.53 2.89 6.51
CA ASP A 122 9.88 2.36 6.70
C ASP A 122 10.88 3.49 6.96
N LEU A 123 11.90 3.22 7.78
CA LEU A 123 12.98 4.17 8.05
C LEU A 123 13.96 4.23 6.88
N GLY A 124 14.39 5.44 6.49
CA GLY A 124 15.37 5.65 5.41
C GLY A 124 16.80 5.30 5.81
N ARG A 125 17.10 4.01 6.00
CA ARG A 125 18.39 3.51 6.54
C ARG A 125 19.22 2.69 5.55
N GLY A 126 19.09 2.98 4.26
CA GLY A 126 19.95 2.45 3.21
C GLY A 126 19.39 1.24 2.45
N ASN A 127 18.15 0.82 2.71
CA ASN A 127 17.46 -0.16 1.89
C ASN A 127 17.27 0.34 0.44
N LEU A 128 17.64 -0.48 -0.55
CA LEU A 128 17.57 -0.13 -1.97
C LEU A 128 16.15 -0.10 -2.54
N ALA A 129 15.24 -0.93 -2.01
CA ALA A 129 13.82 -0.94 -2.40
C ALA A 129 13.05 0.26 -1.85
N ILE A 130 13.39 0.73 -0.64
CA ILE A 130 12.80 1.90 0.01
C ILE A 130 13.44 3.17 -0.55
N GLY A 131 14.74 3.40 -0.35
CA GLY A 131 15.44 4.57 -0.88
C GLY A 131 14.72 5.89 -0.61
N ASP A 132 14.40 6.62 -1.68
CA ASP A 132 13.72 7.92 -1.67
C ASP A 132 12.23 7.88 -1.27
N ARG A 133 11.69 6.69 -1.03
CA ARG A 133 10.30 6.49 -0.56
C ARG A 133 10.14 6.71 0.94
N ALA A 134 11.23 6.75 1.72
CA ALA A 134 11.17 7.00 3.15
C ALA A 134 11.20 8.50 3.47
N PHE A 135 10.47 8.90 4.53
CA PHE A 135 10.48 10.27 5.04
C PHE A 135 11.80 10.65 5.70
N SER A 136 12.37 9.75 6.52
CA SER A 136 13.56 10.03 7.34
C SER A 136 14.18 8.74 7.89
N ALA A 137 15.41 8.82 8.40
CA ALA A 137 16.03 7.76 9.19
C ALA A 137 15.64 7.79 10.69
N ASP A 138 15.05 8.90 11.16
CA ASP A 138 14.61 9.08 12.55
C ASP A 138 13.17 8.55 12.74
N PRO A 139 12.95 7.55 13.61
CA PRO A 139 11.64 6.94 13.82
C PRO A 139 10.58 7.92 14.32
N GLN A 140 10.94 8.94 15.11
CA GLN A 140 9.98 9.93 15.61
C GLN A 140 9.54 10.89 14.51
N VAL A 141 10.47 11.27 13.61
CA VAL A 141 10.14 12.09 12.44
C VAL A 141 9.20 11.32 11.50
N VAL A 142 9.51 10.05 11.21
CA VAL A 142 8.65 9.20 10.38
C VAL A 142 7.28 8.98 11.04
N ALA A 143 7.21 8.81 12.36
CA ALA A 143 5.94 8.70 13.09
C ALA A 143 5.07 9.96 12.97
N ALA A 144 5.66 11.15 13.09
CA ALA A 144 4.93 12.41 12.94
C ALA A 144 4.36 12.56 11.52
N PHE A 145 5.17 12.27 10.50
CA PHE A 145 4.73 12.27 9.10
C PHE A 145 3.67 11.20 8.81
N THR A 146 3.81 10.02 9.39
CA THR A 146 2.83 8.92 9.24
C THR A 146 1.44 9.39 9.69
N ALA A 147 1.33 10.00 10.87
CA ALA A 147 0.05 10.50 11.37
C ALA A 147 -0.53 11.61 10.47
N ALA A 148 0.31 12.51 9.93
CA ALA A 148 -0.12 13.54 8.99
C ALA A 148 -0.62 12.97 7.66
N TYR A 149 0.09 11.97 7.13
CA TYR A 149 -0.27 11.35 5.87
C TYR A 149 -1.59 10.59 5.96
N VAL A 150 -1.82 9.86 7.06
CA VAL A 150 -3.10 9.18 7.35
C VAL A 150 -4.26 10.19 7.35
N ARG A 151 -4.11 11.33 8.05
CA ARG A 151 -5.13 12.40 8.04
C ARG A 151 -5.39 12.93 6.64
N GLY A 152 -4.34 13.17 5.85
CA GLY A 152 -4.48 13.69 4.49
C GLY A 152 -5.26 12.75 3.58
N MET A 153 -4.98 11.44 3.63
CA MET A 153 -5.73 10.42 2.89
C MET A 153 -7.20 10.35 3.35
N HIS A 154 -7.43 10.32 4.67
CA HIS A 154 -8.77 10.28 5.25
C HIS A 154 -9.61 11.51 4.96
N SER A 155 -8.99 12.69 4.82
CA SER A 155 -9.70 13.95 4.55
C SER A 155 -10.48 13.95 3.24
N VAL A 156 -10.12 13.04 2.32
CA VAL A 156 -10.82 12.79 1.05
C VAL A 156 -11.39 11.38 1.00
N GLY A 157 -11.57 10.73 2.14
CA GLY A 157 -12.22 9.43 2.25
C GLY A 157 -11.43 8.27 1.62
N MET A 158 -10.12 8.39 1.46
CA MET A 158 -9.24 7.26 1.13
C MET A 158 -8.72 6.62 2.41
N ALA A 159 -8.84 5.30 2.52
CA ALA A 159 -8.23 4.53 3.61
C ALA A 159 -6.69 4.53 3.50
N ALA A 160 -5.98 4.43 4.62
CA ALA A 160 -4.51 4.43 4.64
C ALA A 160 -3.94 3.02 4.89
N THR A 161 -2.88 2.66 4.17
CA THR A 161 -2.17 1.38 4.31
C THR A 161 -0.70 1.60 4.69
N LEU A 162 -0.35 1.30 5.94
CA LEU A 162 1.03 1.41 6.42
C LEU A 162 1.88 0.27 5.84
N LYS A 163 3.07 0.57 5.31
CA LYS A 163 3.97 -0.48 4.79
C LYS A 163 5.46 -0.17 4.96
N HIS A 164 6.32 -1.18 5.08
CA HIS A 164 6.03 -2.63 5.08
C HIS A 164 6.30 -3.21 6.46
N PHE A 165 5.28 -3.70 7.15
CA PHE A 165 5.38 -4.13 8.55
C PHE A 165 6.21 -5.43 8.69
N PRO A 166 7.14 -5.53 9.66
CA PRO A 166 7.43 -4.62 10.79
C PRO A 166 8.54 -3.58 10.53
N GLY A 167 8.97 -3.41 9.29
CA GLY A 167 9.99 -2.44 8.89
C GLY A 167 11.00 -3.03 7.91
N HIS A 168 11.03 -2.51 6.69
CA HIS A 168 11.90 -2.95 5.59
C HIS A 168 13.19 -2.11 5.48
N GLY A 169 13.14 -0.88 5.99
CA GLY A 169 14.12 0.18 5.73
C GLY A 169 15.57 -0.05 6.14
N THR A 170 15.84 -1.08 6.95
CA THR A 170 17.18 -1.41 7.48
C THR A 170 17.85 -2.61 6.79
N VAL A 171 17.09 -3.42 6.04
CA VAL A 171 17.64 -4.48 5.19
C VAL A 171 18.30 -3.84 3.96
N LEU A 172 19.41 -4.36 3.45
CA LEU A 172 20.06 -3.77 2.27
C LEU A 172 19.47 -4.30 0.95
N GLU A 173 19.02 -5.54 0.97
CA GLU A 173 18.49 -6.29 -0.15
C GLU A 173 17.12 -5.79 -0.63
N ASP A 174 16.93 -5.84 -1.95
CA ASP A 174 15.63 -5.63 -2.58
C ASP A 174 14.88 -6.97 -2.66
N THR A 175 13.76 -7.08 -1.92
CA THR A 175 12.92 -8.28 -1.82
C THR A 175 12.23 -8.66 -3.13
N HIS A 176 12.24 -7.78 -4.13
CA HIS A 176 11.79 -8.14 -5.48
C HIS A 176 12.74 -9.13 -6.16
N PHE A 177 14.01 -9.20 -5.73
CA PHE A 177 15.06 -9.98 -6.37
C PHE A 177 15.76 -10.99 -5.45
N HIS A 178 15.78 -10.74 -4.14
CA HIS A 178 16.54 -11.55 -3.17
C HIS A 178 15.76 -11.79 -1.88
N ASP A 179 16.12 -12.85 -1.16
CA ASP A 179 15.68 -13.03 0.22
C ASP A 179 16.30 -11.94 1.11
N ALA A 180 15.52 -11.49 2.09
CA ALA A 180 15.89 -10.44 3.03
C ALA A 180 15.84 -10.96 4.47
N SER A 181 16.86 -10.65 5.27
CA SER A 181 16.91 -11.01 6.68
C SER A 181 17.40 -9.84 7.52
N ASP A 182 16.65 -9.50 8.57
CA ASP A 182 17.04 -8.51 9.57
C ASP A 182 17.42 -9.24 10.87
N PRO A 183 18.70 -9.19 11.30
CA PRO A 183 19.16 -9.96 12.45
C PRO A 183 18.87 -9.29 13.79
N ARG A 184 18.25 -8.10 13.83
CA ARG A 184 18.02 -7.35 15.08
C ARG A 184 17.01 -8.04 16.00
N SER A 185 17.10 -7.73 17.28
CA SER A 185 16.15 -8.20 18.30
C SER A 185 14.79 -7.49 18.19
N LEU A 186 13.75 -8.11 18.75
CA LEU A 186 12.42 -7.47 18.81
C LEU A 186 12.44 -6.14 19.59
N ASP A 187 13.27 -6.02 20.62
CA ASP A 187 13.34 -4.80 21.42
C ASP A 187 13.99 -3.64 20.64
N GLU A 188 14.98 -3.93 19.78
CA GLU A 188 15.53 -2.93 18.84
C GLU A 188 14.48 -2.50 17.82
N LEU A 189 13.71 -3.44 17.26
CA LEU A 189 12.63 -3.12 16.31
C LEU A 189 11.52 -2.29 16.99
N ARG A 190 11.15 -2.61 18.24
CA ARG A 190 10.22 -1.82 19.05
C ARG A 190 10.71 -0.40 19.32
N ALA A 191 12.01 -0.25 19.59
CA ALA A 191 12.62 1.04 19.85
C ALA A 191 12.84 1.89 18.58
N LEU A 192 12.61 1.33 17.39
CA LEU A 192 12.89 1.97 16.11
C LEU A 192 11.75 1.75 15.12
N ASP A 193 11.83 0.70 14.30
CA ASP A 193 11.00 0.48 13.11
C ASP A 193 9.50 0.32 13.40
N LEU A 194 9.12 -0.12 14.60
CA LEU A 194 7.70 -0.23 15.00
C LEU A 194 7.08 1.10 15.45
N ILE A 195 7.88 2.13 15.75
CA ILE A 195 7.39 3.43 16.22
C ILE A 195 6.46 4.09 15.20
N PRO A 196 6.81 4.19 13.89
CA PRO A 196 5.91 4.73 12.89
C PRO A 196 4.61 3.93 12.73
N PHE A 197 4.66 2.60 12.83
CA PHE A 197 3.45 1.77 12.76
C PHE A 197 2.52 2.05 13.95
N ALA A 198 3.06 2.13 15.17
CA ALA A 198 2.26 2.48 16.36
C ALA A 198 1.59 3.86 16.21
N ALA A 199 2.31 4.84 15.65
CA ALA A 199 1.76 6.17 15.36
C ALA A 199 0.65 6.13 14.30
N GLY A 200 0.84 5.38 13.21
CA GLY A 200 -0.17 5.20 12.16
C GLY A 200 -1.43 4.48 12.65
N ILE A 201 -1.27 3.43 13.47
CA ILE A 201 -2.39 2.72 14.10
C ILE A 201 -3.16 3.67 15.02
N THR A 202 -2.46 4.48 15.82
CA THR A 202 -3.08 5.50 16.69
C THR A 202 -3.81 6.57 15.88
N ALA A 203 -3.26 6.95 14.72
CA ALA A 203 -3.91 7.88 13.79
C ALA A 203 -5.11 7.27 13.04
N GLY A 204 -5.37 5.97 13.22
CA GLY A 204 -6.53 5.29 12.64
C GLY A 204 -6.28 4.68 11.27
N ALA A 205 -5.04 4.34 10.91
CA ALA A 205 -4.75 3.64 9.66
C ALA A 205 -5.62 2.37 9.51
N ASP A 206 -6.17 2.17 8.33
CA ASP A 206 -7.19 1.14 8.07
C ASP A 206 -6.57 -0.20 7.67
N ALA A 207 -5.34 -0.17 7.17
CA ALA A 207 -4.64 -1.33 6.64
C ALA A 207 -3.14 -1.33 6.96
N VAL A 208 -2.55 -2.52 6.94
CA VAL A 208 -1.11 -2.76 7.01
C VAL A 208 -0.72 -3.74 5.92
N MET A 209 0.38 -3.50 5.23
CA MET A 209 0.99 -4.46 4.31
C MET A 209 2.25 -5.06 4.94
N MET A 210 2.35 -6.38 4.92
CA MET A 210 3.46 -7.13 5.51
C MET A 210 4.72 -7.07 4.64
N ALA A 211 5.90 -7.11 5.25
CA ALA A 211 7.17 -7.21 4.53
C ALA A 211 7.53 -8.67 4.21
N HIS A 212 8.16 -8.91 3.06
CA HIS A 212 8.83 -10.18 2.72
C HIS A 212 10.25 -10.25 3.30
N VAL A 213 10.36 -10.09 4.62
CA VAL A 213 11.64 -10.08 5.36
C VAL A 213 11.57 -11.07 6.52
N VAL A 214 12.63 -11.86 6.70
CA VAL A 214 12.80 -12.75 7.86
C VAL A 214 13.44 -11.99 9.02
N TYR A 215 12.95 -12.21 10.24
CA TYR A 215 13.50 -11.61 11.46
C TYR A 215 13.90 -12.72 12.44
N PRO A 216 15.07 -13.37 12.28
CA PRO A 216 15.37 -14.65 12.92
C PRO A 216 15.34 -14.63 14.46
N GLN A 217 15.56 -13.47 15.10
CA GLN A 217 15.45 -13.33 16.55
C GLN A 217 13.99 -13.26 17.04
N VAL A 218 13.02 -13.13 16.14
CA VAL A 218 11.60 -13.05 16.44
C VAL A 218 10.88 -14.29 15.93
N ALA A 219 11.00 -14.58 14.64
CA ALA A 219 10.37 -15.71 13.97
C ALA A 219 11.25 -16.23 12.81
N PRO A 220 11.26 -17.55 12.56
CA PRO A 220 12.04 -18.12 11.47
C PRO A 220 11.43 -17.88 10.09
N GLU A 221 10.14 -17.56 10.01
CA GLU A 221 9.46 -17.24 8.76
C GLU A 221 9.51 -15.73 8.43
N PRO A 222 9.39 -15.35 7.15
CA PRO A 222 9.08 -13.98 6.75
C PRO A 222 7.87 -13.41 7.49
N ALA A 223 7.85 -12.09 7.73
CA ALA A 223 6.80 -11.45 8.53
C ALA A 223 5.38 -11.74 8.02
N GLY A 224 5.15 -11.74 6.70
CA GLY A 224 3.86 -12.09 6.09
C GLY A 224 3.40 -13.53 6.30
N TYR A 225 4.30 -14.44 6.66
CA TYR A 225 4.02 -15.86 6.93
C TYR A 225 4.02 -16.19 8.43
N SER A 226 4.20 -15.20 9.31
CA SER A 226 4.43 -15.45 10.72
C SER A 226 3.22 -15.10 11.59
N PRO A 227 2.55 -16.09 12.20
CA PRO A 227 1.51 -15.83 13.21
C PRO A 227 2.02 -15.01 14.40
N ARG A 228 3.33 -15.09 14.70
CA ARG A 228 3.94 -14.28 15.76
C ARG A 228 3.92 -12.79 15.39
N TRP A 229 4.29 -12.44 14.16
CA TRP A 229 4.24 -11.04 13.72
C TRP A 229 2.80 -10.53 13.59
N ILE A 230 1.91 -11.32 13.00
CA ILE A 230 0.55 -10.86 12.71
C ILE A 230 -0.35 -10.94 13.95
N GLN A 231 -0.52 -12.12 14.54
CA GLN A 231 -1.47 -12.31 15.65
C GLN A 231 -0.94 -11.75 16.96
N GLN A 232 0.28 -12.11 17.35
CA GLN A 232 0.79 -11.72 18.67
C GLN A 232 1.23 -10.24 18.67
N ILE A 233 2.09 -9.84 17.74
CA ILE A 233 2.66 -8.48 17.79
C ILE A 233 1.68 -7.44 17.21
N LEU A 234 1.24 -7.60 15.97
CA LEU A 234 0.40 -6.59 15.31
C LEU A 234 -1.02 -6.54 15.91
N ARG A 235 -1.69 -7.68 16.07
CA ARG A 235 -3.09 -7.75 16.54
C ARG A 235 -3.20 -7.64 18.06
N GLU A 236 -2.43 -8.41 18.83
CA GLU A 236 -2.56 -8.43 20.31
C GLU A 236 -1.79 -7.29 20.97
N GLU A 237 -0.47 -7.18 20.76
CA GLU A 237 0.37 -6.17 21.43
C GLU A 237 0.10 -4.74 20.94
N MET A 238 0.06 -4.53 19.62
CA MET A 238 -0.15 -3.20 19.02
C MET A 238 -1.64 -2.85 18.85
N GLY A 239 -2.54 -3.81 19.07
CA GLY A 239 -3.99 -3.59 19.05
C GLY A 239 -4.58 -3.29 17.67
N PHE A 240 -3.88 -3.58 16.57
CA PHE A 240 -4.37 -3.28 15.23
C PHE A 240 -5.59 -4.12 14.85
N ARG A 241 -6.66 -3.48 14.37
CA ARG A 241 -7.93 -4.15 13.98
C ARG A 241 -8.30 -3.96 12.51
N GLY A 242 -7.47 -3.27 11.74
CA GLY A 242 -7.70 -3.04 10.31
C GLY A 242 -7.34 -4.26 9.44
N VAL A 243 -7.25 -4.05 8.13
CA VAL A 243 -6.96 -5.12 7.16
C VAL A 243 -5.46 -5.40 7.09
N VAL A 244 -5.07 -6.67 7.10
CA VAL A 244 -3.68 -7.10 6.84
C VAL A 244 -3.58 -7.64 5.43
N PHE A 245 -2.81 -6.95 4.59
CA PHE A 245 -2.43 -7.40 3.25
C PHE A 245 -1.10 -8.16 3.31
N SER A 246 -1.01 -9.26 2.57
CA SER A 246 0.30 -9.74 2.13
C SER A 246 0.95 -8.69 1.22
N ASP A 247 2.26 -8.80 1.03
CA ASP A 247 2.89 -8.25 -0.17
C ASP A 247 2.71 -9.25 -1.34
N ASP A 248 3.15 -8.90 -2.56
CA ASP A 248 2.88 -9.69 -3.75
C ASP A 248 3.49 -11.10 -3.66
N ILE A 249 2.66 -12.11 -3.93
CA ILE A 249 3.13 -13.51 -4.02
C ILE A 249 3.86 -13.80 -5.32
N GLY A 250 3.98 -12.86 -6.25
CA GLY A 250 4.84 -12.98 -7.44
C GLY A 250 6.31 -12.67 -7.19
N MET A 251 6.66 -12.05 -6.05
CA MET A 251 8.02 -11.57 -5.77
C MET A 251 9.01 -12.69 -5.50
N ALA A 252 10.30 -12.47 -5.79
CA ALA A 252 11.35 -13.46 -5.58
C ALA A 252 11.40 -14.00 -4.14
N ALA A 253 11.36 -13.12 -3.14
CA ALA A 253 11.38 -13.51 -1.73
C ALA A 253 10.16 -14.36 -1.29
N SER A 254 9.06 -14.30 -2.05
CA SER A 254 7.86 -15.08 -1.74
C SER A 254 8.03 -16.58 -2.04
N PHE A 255 8.93 -16.97 -2.96
CA PHE A 255 9.12 -18.36 -3.40
C PHE A 255 9.66 -19.29 -2.30
N SER A 256 10.14 -18.73 -1.19
CA SER A 256 10.60 -19.48 -0.01
C SER A 256 9.56 -20.48 0.54
N ALA A 257 8.26 -20.19 0.37
CA ALA A 257 7.17 -21.10 0.80
C ALA A 257 6.76 -22.14 -0.26
N GLY A 258 7.40 -22.19 -1.44
CA GLY A 258 7.11 -23.15 -2.50
C GLY A 258 6.12 -22.64 -3.55
N GLY A 259 5.17 -23.50 -3.97
CA GLY A 259 4.21 -23.19 -5.04
C GLY A 259 3.16 -22.14 -4.65
N VAL A 260 2.32 -21.71 -5.60
CA VAL A 260 1.28 -20.67 -5.37
C VAL A 260 0.37 -21.05 -4.20
N LYS A 261 -0.12 -22.30 -4.15
CA LYS A 261 -0.98 -22.75 -3.06
C LYS A 261 -0.32 -22.60 -1.69
N ALA A 262 0.93 -23.02 -1.55
CA ALA A 262 1.64 -22.94 -0.28
C ALA A 262 1.88 -21.49 0.16
N ARG A 263 2.18 -20.58 -0.78
CA ARG A 263 2.32 -19.14 -0.51
C ARG A 263 1.01 -18.48 -0.08
N VAL A 264 -0.09 -18.82 -0.76
CA VAL A 264 -1.43 -18.34 -0.39
C VAL A 264 -1.83 -18.88 0.98
N ASP A 265 -1.58 -20.16 1.24
CA ASP A 265 -1.92 -20.80 2.50
C ASP A 265 -1.12 -20.20 3.66
N ALA A 266 0.20 -20.05 3.51
CA ALA A 266 1.06 -19.46 4.53
C ALA A 266 0.63 -18.06 4.96
N HIS A 267 0.28 -17.17 4.02
CA HIS A 267 -0.19 -15.82 4.37
C HIS A 267 -1.53 -15.84 5.12
N LEU A 268 -2.51 -16.58 4.60
CA LEU A 268 -3.85 -16.62 5.18
C LEU A 268 -3.85 -17.31 6.55
N ASP A 269 -3.04 -18.37 6.71
CA ASP A 269 -2.91 -19.10 7.98
C ASP A 269 -2.15 -18.28 9.03
N ALA A 270 -1.20 -17.45 8.61
CA ALA A 270 -0.50 -16.51 9.49
C ALA A 270 -1.42 -15.38 9.99
N GLY A 271 -2.42 -15.00 9.20
CA GLY A 271 -3.41 -13.99 9.59
C GLY A 271 -3.61 -12.84 8.61
N CYS A 272 -3.04 -12.89 7.41
CA CYS A 272 -3.40 -11.94 6.37
C CYS A 272 -4.87 -12.10 6.01
N ASP A 273 -5.60 -11.00 5.92
CA ASP A 273 -6.97 -10.98 5.44
C ASP A 273 -7.00 -11.13 3.90
N VAL A 274 -6.02 -10.52 3.23
CA VAL A 274 -5.91 -10.46 1.77
C VAL A 274 -4.52 -10.89 1.32
N VAL A 275 -4.49 -11.72 0.29
CA VAL A 275 -3.27 -12.05 -0.46
C VAL A 275 -3.27 -11.29 -1.78
N LEU A 276 -2.18 -10.58 -2.07
CA LEU A 276 -1.96 -9.89 -3.34
C LEU A 276 -1.41 -10.87 -4.38
N VAL A 277 -2.11 -10.97 -5.51
CA VAL A 277 -1.75 -11.79 -6.67
C VAL A 277 -1.59 -10.86 -7.87
N CYS A 278 -0.48 -10.14 -7.94
CA CYS A 278 -0.33 -8.99 -8.84
C CYS A 278 -0.12 -9.38 -10.31
N HIS A 279 0.40 -10.59 -10.54
CA HIS A 279 0.69 -11.16 -11.85
C HIS A 279 -0.51 -11.97 -12.36
N PRO A 280 -1.16 -11.57 -13.47
CA PRO A 280 -2.34 -12.26 -14.01
C PRO A 280 -2.11 -13.76 -14.26
N GLU A 281 -0.87 -14.16 -14.56
CA GLU A 281 -0.51 -15.55 -14.80
C GLU A 281 -0.67 -16.44 -13.57
N LEU A 282 -0.66 -15.87 -12.35
CA LEU A 282 -0.80 -16.59 -11.09
C LEU A 282 -2.26 -16.65 -10.60
N VAL A 283 -3.19 -15.92 -11.24
CA VAL A 283 -4.55 -15.75 -10.72
C VAL A 283 -5.31 -17.06 -10.72
N GLU A 284 -5.31 -17.81 -11.81
CA GLU A 284 -6.07 -19.06 -11.92
C GLU A 284 -5.63 -20.10 -10.87
N GLU A 285 -4.31 -20.29 -10.69
CA GLU A 285 -3.78 -21.18 -9.66
C GLU A 285 -4.11 -20.69 -8.25
N SER A 286 -4.10 -19.37 -8.03
CA SER A 286 -4.46 -18.77 -6.74
C SER A 286 -5.93 -18.93 -6.40
N LEU A 287 -6.83 -18.86 -7.39
CA LEU A 287 -8.26 -19.12 -7.20
C LEU A 287 -8.50 -20.57 -6.76
N ARG A 288 -7.83 -21.53 -7.41
CA ARG A 288 -7.86 -22.94 -7.01
C ARG A 288 -7.28 -23.15 -5.61
N ALA A 289 -6.23 -22.40 -5.25
CA ALA A 289 -5.59 -22.52 -3.93
C ALA A 289 -6.52 -22.18 -2.76
N VAL A 290 -7.48 -21.27 -2.96
CA VAL A 290 -8.44 -20.82 -1.95
C VAL A 290 -9.79 -21.53 -2.00
N GLU A 291 -9.97 -22.51 -2.90
CA GLU A 291 -11.19 -23.33 -2.92
C GLU A 291 -11.44 -23.99 -1.56
N GLY A 292 -12.70 -23.93 -1.11
CA GLY A 292 -13.12 -24.48 0.18
C GLY A 292 -12.72 -23.67 1.41
N ARG A 293 -11.96 -22.57 1.27
CA ARG A 293 -11.66 -21.67 2.39
C ARG A 293 -12.83 -20.74 2.67
N THR A 294 -13.15 -20.54 3.95
CA THR A 294 -14.08 -19.49 4.35
C THR A 294 -13.39 -18.13 4.26
N LEU A 295 -13.95 -17.22 3.48
CA LEU A 295 -13.37 -15.90 3.23
C LEU A 295 -14.36 -14.80 3.63
N ASN A 296 -13.87 -13.75 4.29
CA ASN A 296 -14.68 -12.62 4.71
C ASN A 296 -14.46 -11.39 3.80
N THR A 297 -15.05 -11.40 2.59
CA THR A 297 -14.97 -10.28 1.63
C THR A 297 -15.54 -8.97 2.15
N ALA A 298 -16.41 -9.01 3.16
CA ALA A 298 -16.94 -7.81 3.79
C ALA A 298 -15.87 -7.01 4.55
N ALA A 299 -14.74 -7.62 4.93
CA ALA A 299 -13.66 -6.94 5.64
C ALA A 299 -13.05 -5.77 4.83
N LEU A 300 -13.12 -5.81 3.49
CA LEU A 300 -12.59 -4.75 2.63
C LEU A 300 -13.57 -3.61 2.38
N LEU A 301 -14.84 -3.72 2.78
CA LEU A 301 -15.83 -2.66 2.58
C LEU A 301 -15.44 -1.36 3.29
N GLY A 302 -14.70 -1.45 4.41
CA GLY A 302 -14.15 -0.29 5.10
C GLY A 302 -13.09 0.47 4.27
N LEU A 303 -12.39 -0.21 3.36
CA LEU A 303 -11.36 0.38 2.51
C LEU A 303 -11.91 1.01 1.23
N ILE A 304 -13.17 0.74 0.87
CA ILE A 304 -13.82 1.34 -0.29
C ILE A 304 -14.27 2.76 0.10
N GLY A 305 -13.49 3.75 -0.34
CA GLY A 305 -13.75 5.16 -0.05
C GLY A 305 -15.15 5.63 -0.44
N ARG A 306 -15.75 6.48 0.39
CA ARG A 306 -17.15 6.94 0.23
C ARG A 306 -17.25 8.30 -0.47
N GLY A 307 -18.33 8.50 -1.22
CA GLY A 307 -18.64 9.76 -1.91
C GLY A 307 -17.98 9.87 -3.28
N ALA A 308 -18.71 10.33 -4.29
CA ALA A 308 -18.15 10.54 -5.62
C ALA A 308 -17.18 11.73 -5.61
N LEU A 309 -15.98 11.51 -6.14
CA LEU A 309 -15.05 12.57 -6.54
C LEU A 309 -14.81 12.37 -8.03
N GLY A 310 -15.04 13.40 -8.83
CA GLY A 310 -14.77 13.39 -10.27
C GLY A 310 -13.69 14.41 -10.60
N TRP A 311 -12.97 14.19 -11.70
CA TRP A 311 -11.89 15.07 -12.13
C TRP A 311 -12.34 16.52 -12.32
N ASP A 312 -13.49 16.77 -12.92
CA ASP A 312 -14.00 18.13 -13.13
C ASP A 312 -14.19 18.89 -11.81
N GLY A 313 -14.73 18.21 -10.79
CA GLY A 313 -14.90 18.78 -9.45
C GLY A 313 -13.55 19.02 -8.75
N LEU A 314 -12.59 18.11 -8.92
CA LEU A 314 -11.26 18.25 -8.35
C LEU A 314 -10.47 19.40 -9.00
N LEU A 315 -10.54 19.54 -10.32
CA LEU A 315 -9.86 20.61 -11.06
C LEU A 315 -10.47 22.00 -10.78
N ALA A 316 -11.75 22.04 -10.41
CA ALA A 316 -12.41 23.27 -9.97
C ALA A 316 -12.05 23.67 -8.52
N ASP A 317 -11.50 22.76 -7.72
CA ASP A 317 -11.03 23.06 -6.36
C ASP A 317 -9.66 23.76 -6.43
N SER A 318 -9.63 25.02 -5.98
CA SER A 318 -8.40 25.83 -5.99
C SER A 318 -7.25 25.20 -5.20
N ARG A 319 -7.56 24.36 -4.20
CA ARG A 319 -6.54 23.62 -3.44
C ARG A 319 -5.73 22.68 -4.33
N HIS A 320 -6.31 22.14 -5.40
CA HIS A 320 -5.62 21.21 -6.31
C HIS A 320 -4.41 21.88 -6.95
N GLY A 321 -4.62 22.98 -7.67
CA GLY A 321 -3.55 23.72 -8.34
C GLY A 321 -2.56 24.35 -7.35
N THR A 322 -3.04 24.93 -6.23
CA THR A 322 -2.14 25.51 -5.22
C THR A 322 -1.26 24.47 -4.55
N THR A 323 -1.81 23.30 -4.22
CA THR A 323 -1.05 22.21 -3.59
C THR A 323 -0.01 21.64 -4.55
N GLN A 324 -0.40 21.41 -5.81
CA GLN A 324 0.51 20.91 -6.85
C GLN A 324 1.73 21.84 -7.02
N SER A 325 1.50 23.14 -7.21
CA SER A 325 2.60 24.12 -7.36
C SER A 325 3.47 24.18 -6.12
N ARG A 326 2.87 24.21 -4.92
CA ARG A 326 3.61 24.28 -3.65
C ARG A 326 4.53 23.09 -3.44
N LEU A 327 4.06 21.87 -3.74
CA LEU A 327 4.85 20.65 -3.62
C LEU A 327 6.04 20.66 -4.60
N LEU A 328 5.81 21.04 -5.85
CA LEU A 328 6.87 21.13 -6.85
C LEU A 328 7.91 22.21 -6.51
N ASP A 329 7.47 23.38 -6.05
CA ASP A 329 8.40 24.45 -5.68
C ASP A 329 9.24 24.11 -4.45
N THR A 330 8.67 23.38 -3.49
CA THR A 330 9.33 23.08 -2.21
C THR A 330 10.21 21.83 -2.30
N LEU A 331 9.74 20.76 -2.96
CA LEU A 331 10.43 19.46 -3.01
C LEU A 331 10.97 19.11 -4.39
N GLY A 332 10.43 19.68 -5.47
CA GLY A 332 10.89 19.43 -6.83
C GLY A 332 12.25 20.07 -7.17
N ARG A 333 12.76 20.96 -6.31
CA ARG A 333 14.11 21.54 -6.41
C ARG A 333 15.19 20.67 -5.75
N THR A 334 14.79 19.58 -5.11
CA THR A 334 15.64 18.75 -4.26
C THR A 334 16.13 17.48 -4.98
N VAL A 335 15.96 17.38 -6.30
CA VAL A 335 16.37 16.25 -7.16
C VAL A 335 17.48 16.68 -8.12
#